data_AF-A0A661RMD8-F1
#
_entry.id   AF-A0A661RMD8-F1
#
_cell.length_a   1.000
_cell.length_b   1.000
_cell.length_c   1.000
_cell.angle_alpha   90.00
_cell.angle_beta   90.00
_cell.angle_gamma   90.00
#
_symmetry.space_group_name_H-M   'P 1'
#
loop_
_entity.id
_entity.type
_entity.pdbx_description
1 polymer ?
#
loop_
_entity_poly.entity_id
_entity_poly.type
_entity_poly.pdbx_seq_one_letter_code
_entity_poly.pdbx_strand_id
1 'polypeptide(L)'
;MQAIIESQKKCTRCNQYFTLTSEFWYKNKLSKDSFAWVCKECSKIYVKVNSDILKKKSKERRERKKDKLNAYSRGYNLEHKKELSKLNKIYLQSPAKYKTYAHKISFADRINQEKNGSLLAYCTYCNKPFHPTNTQCKNRVAALHSEIGSENRLYCSTECKLSCPVYKKIKHPNRYKKASSRETNPILRQLVFERDKWICQKCGSTGIGVTLHCHHILPATQNPMNANDPDVCMCVCKSCHKDIHKQNGCGYNDLKCYRENGKRANG
;
A
#
# COMPACT_ATOMS: atom_id res chain seq x y z
N MET A 1 41.62 -21.07 47.58
CA MET A 1 40.98 -20.55 46.35
C MET A 1 41.76 -19.33 45.90
N GLN A 2 42.65 -19.46 44.91
CA GLN A 2 43.39 -18.31 44.37
C GLN A 2 42.38 -17.40 43.65
N ALA A 3 42.23 -16.16 44.10
CA ALA A 3 41.48 -15.15 43.37
C ALA A 3 42.21 -14.88 42.05
N ILE A 4 41.58 -15.22 40.93
CA ILE A 4 42.03 -14.80 39.60
C ILE A 4 41.88 -13.28 39.60
N ILE A 5 42.99 -12.55 39.71
CA ILE A 5 42.99 -11.11 39.50
C ILE A 5 42.76 -10.90 38.01
N GLU A 6 41.50 -10.71 37.62
CA GLU A 6 41.15 -10.38 36.24
C GLU A 6 41.83 -9.06 35.88
N SER A 7 42.69 -9.09 34.87
CA SER A 7 43.35 -7.87 34.39
C SER A 7 42.29 -6.90 33.87
N GLN A 8 42.32 -5.67 34.38
CA GLN A 8 41.37 -4.62 34.01
C GLN A 8 42.07 -3.49 33.25
N LYS A 9 41.34 -2.85 32.34
CA LYS A 9 41.81 -1.70 31.55
C LYS A 9 40.79 -0.57 31.63
N LYS A 10 41.28 0.68 31.66
CA LYS A 10 40.44 1.88 31.65
C LYS A 10 40.16 2.34 30.22
N CYS A 11 38.90 2.58 29.87
CA CYS A 11 38.51 3.12 28.57
C CYS A 11 38.85 4.61 28.50
N THR A 12 39.56 5.04 27.45
CA THR A 12 39.96 6.45 27.29
C THR A 12 38.82 7.40 26.95
N ARG A 13 37.62 6.88 26.66
CA ARG A 13 36.42 7.70 26.33
C ARG A 13 35.47 7.84 27.51
N CYS A 14 35.05 6.75 28.14
CA CYS A 14 34.11 6.80 29.28
C CYS A 14 34.80 6.75 30.65
N ASN A 15 36.13 6.57 30.69
CA ASN A 15 36.92 6.49 31.93
C ASN A 15 36.54 5.34 32.89
N GLN A 16 35.71 4.38 32.46
CA GLN A 16 35.36 3.19 33.24
C GLN A 16 36.40 2.07 33.04
N TYR A 17 36.54 1.23 34.07
CA TYR A 17 37.39 0.03 34.04
C TYR A 17 36.56 -1.19 33.59
N PHE A 18 37.11 -1.97 32.66
CA PHE A 18 36.51 -3.21 32.19
C PHE A 18 37.54 -4.33 32.20
N THR A 19 37.08 -5.58 32.32
CA THR A 19 37.95 -6.76 32.19
C THR A 19 38.58 -6.79 30.80
N LEU A 20 39.83 -7.25 30.71
CA LEU A 20 40.62 -7.28 29.48
C LEU A 20 40.24 -8.48 28.59
N THR A 21 38.97 -8.55 28.22
CA THR A 21 38.40 -9.62 27.40
C THR A 21 37.89 -9.08 26.06
N SER A 22 37.73 -9.97 25.09
CA SER A 22 37.11 -9.61 23.81
C SER A 22 35.63 -9.27 23.92
N GLU A 23 35.01 -9.39 25.09
CA GLU A 23 33.65 -8.92 25.33
C GLU A 23 33.60 -7.39 25.29
N PHE A 24 34.50 -6.73 26.02
CA PHE A 24 34.50 -5.27 26.18
C PHE A 24 35.41 -4.52 25.20
N TRP A 25 36.37 -5.20 24.56
CA TRP A 25 37.39 -4.55 23.72
C TRP A 25 37.49 -5.17 22.31
N TYR A 26 37.78 -4.33 21.31
CA TYR A 26 38.23 -4.82 20.00
C TYR A 26 39.71 -5.23 20.06
N LYS A 27 40.09 -6.30 19.35
CA LYS A 27 41.49 -6.72 19.25
C LYS A 27 42.29 -5.69 18.44
N ASN A 28 43.47 -5.34 18.93
CA ASN A 28 44.43 -4.47 18.25
C ASN A 28 45.83 -5.05 18.42
N LYS A 29 46.42 -5.57 17.33
CA LYS A 29 47.74 -6.21 17.38
C LYS A 29 48.89 -5.24 17.69
N LEU A 30 48.65 -3.93 17.57
CA LEU A 30 49.66 -2.89 17.78
C LEU A 30 49.73 -2.42 19.24
N SER A 31 48.75 -2.76 20.08
CA SER A 31 48.77 -2.41 21.50
C SER A 31 49.47 -3.49 22.33
N LYS A 32 50.20 -3.08 23.38
CA LYS A 32 50.95 -3.97 24.29
C LYS A 32 50.12 -5.13 24.84
N ASP A 33 48.84 -4.91 25.07
CA ASP A 33 47.88 -5.86 25.63
C ASP A 33 46.95 -6.50 24.57
N SER A 34 47.24 -6.31 23.28
CA SER A 34 46.42 -6.80 22.16
C SER A 34 44.97 -6.29 22.08
N PHE A 35 44.60 -5.26 22.85
CA PHE A 35 43.25 -4.68 22.86
C PHE A 35 43.24 -3.16 22.64
N ALA A 36 42.21 -2.66 21.97
CA ALA A 36 42.02 -1.23 21.72
C ALA A 36 41.98 -0.39 23.02
N TRP A 37 42.21 0.91 22.90
CA TRP A 37 42.18 1.87 24.02
C TRP A 37 40.75 2.32 24.40
N VAL A 38 39.77 2.01 23.56
CA VAL A 38 38.37 2.41 23.71
C VAL A 38 37.50 1.15 23.78
N CYS A 39 36.57 1.10 24.73
CA CYS A 39 35.66 -0.04 24.84
C CYS A 39 34.72 -0.10 23.61
N LYS A 40 34.19 -1.29 23.33
CA LYS A 40 33.32 -1.52 22.16
C LYS A 40 32.12 -0.58 22.14
N GLU A 41 31.53 -0.30 23.30
CA GLU A 41 30.34 0.53 23.36
C GLU A 41 30.64 1.99 22.99
N CYS A 42 31.68 2.59 23.56
CA CYS A 42 32.14 3.92 23.14
C CYS A 42 32.55 3.96 21.66
N SER A 43 33.14 2.88 21.14
CA SER A 43 33.49 2.78 19.71
C SER A 43 32.25 2.73 18.82
N LYS A 44 31.22 1.95 19.16
CA LYS A 44 29.94 1.91 18.44
C LYS A 44 29.27 3.29 18.44
N ILE A 45 29.22 3.96 19.59
CA ILE A 45 28.67 5.32 19.71
C ILE A 45 29.41 6.27 18.78
N TYR A 46 30.74 6.24 18.81
CA TYR A 46 31.57 7.07 17.93
C TYR A 46 31.29 6.81 16.44
N VAL A 47 31.26 5.55 16.02
CA VAL A 47 30.96 5.18 14.62
C VAL A 47 29.58 5.68 14.21
N LYS A 48 28.56 5.53 15.06
CA LYS A 48 27.20 6.00 14.80
C LYS A 48 27.16 7.53 14.66
N VAL A 49 27.70 8.26 15.64
CA VAL A 49 27.75 9.72 15.62
C VAL A 49 28.49 10.23 14.38
N ASN A 50 29.64 9.64 14.05
CA ASN A 50 30.40 10.01 12.86
C ASN A 50 29.63 9.72 11.57
N SER A 51 28.95 8.57 11.48
CA SER A 51 28.06 8.24 10.37
C SER A 51 26.97 9.29 10.20
N ASP A 52 26.34 9.72 11.30
CA ASP A 52 25.26 10.70 11.26
C ASP A 52 25.78 12.10 10.91
N ILE A 53 26.97 12.50 11.38
CA ILE A 53 27.66 13.72 10.94
C ILE A 53 27.94 13.68 9.43
N LEU A 54 28.46 12.56 8.91
CA LEU A 54 28.74 12.40 7.48
C LEU A 54 27.46 12.45 6.64
N LYS A 55 26.37 11.82 7.11
CA LYS A 55 25.05 11.92 6.46
C LYS A 55 24.55 13.37 6.45
N LYS A 56 24.68 14.10 7.56
CA LYS A 56 24.30 15.52 7.66
C LYS A 56 25.09 16.38 6.68
N LYS A 57 26.43 16.27 6.69
CA LYS A 57 27.31 17.00 5.75
C LYS A 57 27.00 16.66 4.29
N SER A 58 26.72 15.39 3.98
CA SER A 58 26.33 14.96 2.64
C SER A 58 24.99 15.57 2.20
N LYS A 59 24.00 15.62 3.10
CA LYS A 59 22.70 16.27 2.86
C LYS A 59 22.85 17.76 2.60
N GLU A 60 23.60 18.47 3.45
CA GLU A 60 23.89 19.91 3.28
C GLU A 60 24.60 20.20 1.95
N ARG A 61 25.57 19.36 1.57
CA ARG A 61 26.26 19.46 0.27
C ARG A 61 25.30 19.26 -0.91
N ARG A 62 24.36 18.32 -0.81
CA ARG A 62 23.32 18.11 -1.84
C ARG A 62 22.39 19.30 -1.93
N GLU A 63 21.94 19.85 -0.80
CA GLU A 63 21.03 21.00 -0.79
C GLU A 63 21.69 22.25 -1.38
N ARG A 64 22.94 22.55 -0.99
CA ARG A 64 23.69 23.68 -1.58
C ARG A 64 23.87 23.60 -3.09
N LYS A 65 23.92 22.39 -3.66
CA LYS A 65 24.07 22.17 -5.10
C LYS A 65 22.75 21.94 -5.83
N LYS A 66 21.64 21.80 -5.10
CA LYS A 66 20.33 21.40 -5.63
C LYS A 66 19.84 22.36 -6.70
N ASP A 67 19.86 23.66 -6.42
CA ASP A 67 19.37 24.66 -7.37
C ASP A 67 20.23 24.73 -8.62
N LYS A 68 21.56 24.63 -8.48
CA LYS A 68 22.48 24.58 -9.61
C LYS A 68 22.27 23.33 -10.48
N LEU A 69 22.09 22.16 -9.85
CA LEU A 69 21.80 20.91 -10.57
C LEU A 69 20.42 20.94 -11.25
N ASN A 70 19.42 21.51 -10.58
CA ASN A 70 18.07 21.67 -11.14
C ASN A 70 18.06 22.68 -12.29
N ALA A 71 18.80 23.79 -12.20
CA ALA A 71 18.96 24.75 -13.28
C ALA A 71 19.66 24.10 -14.49
N TYR A 72 20.77 23.38 -14.24
CA TYR A 72 21.47 22.63 -15.28
C TYR A 72 20.56 21.60 -15.96
N SER A 73 19.84 20.78 -15.18
CA SER A 73 18.91 19.77 -15.73
C SER A 73 17.78 20.41 -16.53
N ARG A 74 17.23 21.54 -16.07
CA ARG A 74 16.21 22.30 -16.82
C ARG A 74 16.77 22.83 -18.14
N GLY A 75 17.96 23.42 -18.14
CA GLY A 75 18.64 23.89 -19.34
C GLY A 75 18.88 22.76 -20.34
N TYR A 76 19.47 21.65 -19.88
CA TYR A 76 19.71 20.46 -20.69
C TYR A 76 18.41 19.88 -21.28
N ASN A 77 17.35 19.74 -20.47
CA ASN A 77 16.06 19.22 -20.95
C ASN A 77 15.40 20.16 -21.98
N LEU A 78 15.59 21.47 -21.85
CA LEU A 78 15.05 22.45 -22.79
C LEU A 78 15.81 22.39 -24.12
N GLU A 79 17.14 22.37 -24.07
CA GLU A 79 18.03 22.26 -25.23
C GLU A 79 17.82 20.96 -26.00
N HIS A 80 17.74 19.83 -25.29
CA HIS A 80 17.60 18.49 -25.88
C HIS A 80 16.16 17.99 -25.98
N LYS A 81 15.15 18.86 -25.82
CA LYS A 81 13.72 18.47 -25.75
C LYS A 81 13.29 17.56 -26.91
N LYS A 82 13.70 17.89 -28.14
CA LYS A 82 13.33 17.13 -29.35
C LYS A 82 13.98 15.74 -29.36
N GLU A 83 15.26 15.66 -29.01
CA GLU A 83 16.02 14.41 -28.95
C GLU A 83 15.50 13.49 -27.84
N LEU A 84 15.30 14.02 -26.64
CA LEU A 84 14.72 13.31 -25.51
C LEU A 84 13.31 12.79 -25.83
N SER A 85 12.50 13.56 -26.55
CA SER A 85 11.18 13.11 -27.02
C SER A 85 11.28 11.92 -27.97
N LYS A 86 12.23 11.94 -28.92
CA LYS A 86 12.50 10.82 -29.83
C LYS A 86 12.95 9.57 -29.05
N LEU A 87 13.93 9.71 -28.15
CA LEU A 87 14.42 8.62 -27.32
C LEU A 87 13.31 8.03 -26.43
N ASN A 88 12.48 8.88 -25.84
CA ASN A 88 11.35 8.45 -25.02
C ASN A 88 10.31 7.70 -25.87
N LYS A 89 10.02 8.14 -27.10
CA LYS A 89 9.13 7.42 -28.03
C LYS A 89 9.67 6.02 -28.34
N ILE A 90 10.97 5.90 -28.63
CA ILE A 90 11.64 4.60 -28.87
C ILE A 90 11.54 3.71 -27.63
N TYR A 91 11.88 4.24 -26.45
CA TYR A 91 11.78 3.50 -25.19
C TYR A 91 10.34 3.01 -24.92
N LEU A 92 9.36 3.89 -25.11
CA LEU A 92 7.94 3.59 -24.90
C LEU A 92 7.39 2.52 -25.84
N GLN A 93 7.95 2.42 -27.05
CA GLN A 93 7.60 1.40 -28.06
C GLN A 93 8.43 0.11 -27.93
N SER A 94 9.56 0.16 -27.22
CA SER A 94 10.41 -1.02 -27.00
C SER A 94 9.70 -2.06 -26.12
N PRO A 95 10.02 -3.36 -26.28
CA PRO A 95 9.53 -4.43 -25.41
C PRO A 95 9.79 -4.13 -23.93
N ALA A 96 8.78 -4.37 -23.09
CA ALA A 96 8.88 -4.19 -21.66
C ALA A 96 9.81 -5.24 -21.03
N LYS A 97 10.63 -4.83 -20.04
CA LYS A 97 11.47 -5.76 -19.28
C LYS A 97 10.68 -6.44 -18.17
N TYR A 98 10.89 -7.75 -17.98
CA TYR A 98 10.19 -8.53 -16.97
C TYR A 98 10.39 -7.97 -15.55
N LYS A 99 11.65 -7.72 -15.17
CA LYS A 99 12.02 -7.18 -13.85
C LYS A 99 11.29 -5.87 -13.50
N THR A 100 10.97 -5.04 -14.49
CA THR A 100 10.34 -3.73 -14.29
C THR A 100 8.85 -3.84 -13.95
N TYR A 101 8.14 -4.81 -14.52
CA TYR A 101 6.66 -4.87 -14.46
C TYR A 101 6.08 -6.13 -13.82
N ALA A 102 6.85 -7.22 -13.67
CA ALA A 102 6.29 -8.49 -13.22
C ALA A 102 5.59 -8.39 -11.86
N HIS A 103 6.24 -7.77 -10.87
CA HIS A 103 5.67 -7.55 -9.53
C HIS A 103 4.44 -6.63 -9.52
N LYS A 104 4.19 -5.87 -10.59
CA LYS A 104 3.06 -4.92 -10.70
C LYS A 104 1.85 -5.49 -11.42
N ILE A 105 2.03 -6.56 -12.21
CA ILE A 105 1.00 -7.05 -13.15
C ILE A 105 0.72 -8.56 -12.98
N SER A 106 1.66 -9.34 -12.45
CA SER A 106 1.53 -10.82 -12.33
C SER A 106 0.29 -11.31 -11.59
N PHE A 107 -0.24 -10.54 -10.65
CA PHE A 107 -1.46 -10.93 -9.93
C PHE A 107 -2.74 -10.84 -10.79
N ALA A 108 -2.69 -10.11 -11.92
CA ALA A 108 -3.86 -9.83 -12.75
C ALA A 108 -3.74 -10.37 -14.18
N ASP A 109 -2.53 -10.57 -14.70
CA ASP A 109 -2.30 -11.06 -16.05
C ASP A 109 -1.28 -12.20 -16.08
N ARG A 110 -1.47 -13.12 -17.02
CA ARG A 110 -0.50 -14.19 -17.29
C ARG A 110 0.73 -13.61 -17.97
N ILE A 111 1.88 -13.70 -17.31
CA ILE A 111 3.15 -13.20 -17.79
C ILE A 111 4.29 -14.18 -17.48
N ASN A 112 5.32 -14.19 -18.33
CA ASN A 112 6.52 -15.01 -18.19
C ASN A 112 7.78 -14.18 -18.51
N GLN A 113 8.94 -14.65 -18.03
CA GLN A 113 10.23 -14.05 -18.36
C GLN A 113 10.91 -14.83 -19.49
N GLU A 114 11.36 -14.13 -20.52
CA GLU A 114 12.21 -14.74 -21.56
C GLU A 114 13.71 -14.76 -21.20
N LYS A 115 14.48 -15.54 -21.96
CA LYS A 115 15.95 -15.64 -21.79
C LYS A 115 16.66 -14.28 -21.87
N ASN A 116 16.18 -13.37 -22.71
CA ASN A 116 16.72 -12.01 -22.86
C ASN A 116 16.26 -11.03 -21.74
N GLY A 117 15.44 -11.48 -20.78
CA GLY A 117 14.87 -10.65 -19.72
C GLY A 117 13.65 -9.81 -20.12
N SER A 118 13.16 -9.94 -21.35
CA SER A 118 11.92 -9.34 -21.83
C SER A 118 10.71 -9.99 -21.16
N LEU A 119 9.64 -9.21 -21.04
CA LEU A 119 8.36 -9.67 -20.56
C LEU A 119 7.59 -10.32 -21.72
N LEU A 120 7.16 -11.56 -21.53
CA LEU A 120 6.19 -12.23 -22.38
C LEU A 120 4.83 -12.16 -21.68
N ALA A 121 3.79 -11.73 -22.38
CA ALA A 121 2.42 -11.69 -21.87
C ALA A 121 1.48 -12.42 -22.82
N TYR A 122 0.29 -12.76 -22.33
CA TYR A 122 -0.77 -13.37 -23.15
C TYR A 122 -1.84 -12.33 -23.47
N CYS A 123 -2.22 -12.23 -24.74
CA CYS A 123 -3.28 -11.32 -25.18
C CYS A 123 -4.60 -11.68 -24.49
N THR A 124 -5.26 -10.70 -23.88
CA THR A 124 -6.54 -10.95 -23.20
C THR A 124 -7.62 -11.46 -24.17
N TYR A 125 -7.61 -10.99 -25.41
CA TYR A 125 -8.66 -11.30 -26.38
C TYR A 125 -8.43 -12.64 -27.08
N CYS A 126 -7.30 -12.79 -27.80
CA CYS A 126 -7.03 -13.99 -28.60
C CYS A 126 -6.13 -15.02 -27.90
N ASN A 127 -5.68 -14.74 -26.68
CA ASN A 127 -4.80 -15.59 -25.88
C ASN A 127 -3.42 -15.93 -26.49
N LYS A 128 -3.01 -15.28 -27.58
CA LYS A 128 -1.69 -15.48 -28.16
C LYS A 128 -0.60 -14.81 -27.30
N PRO A 129 0.57 -15.46 -27.13
CA PRO A 129 1.70 -14.84 -26.47
C PRO A 129 2.28 -13.70 -27.31
N PHE A 130 2.73 -12.62 -26.69
CA PHE A 130 3.36 -11.48 -27.35
C PHE A 130 4.25 -10.67 -26.39
N HIS A 131 5.08 -9.78 -26.94
CA HIS A 131 5.90 -8.85 -26.15
C HIS A 131 5.20 -7.50 -26.03
N PRO A 132 4.58 -7.19 -24.87
CA PRO A 132 3.99 -5.87 -24.68
C PRO A 132 5.09 -4.81 -24.62
N THR A 133 4.79 -3.66 -25.21
CA THR A 133 5.62 -2.46 -25.13
C THR A 133 5.59 -1.84 -23.74
N ASN A 134 6.59 -1.00 -23.41
CA ASN A 134 6.58 -0.23 -22.17
C ASN A 134 5.30 0.60 -21.99
N THR A 135 4.76 1.16 -23.08
CA THR A 135 3.49 1.91 -23.06
C THR A 135 2.31 1.03 -22.64
N GLN A 136 2.20 -0.18 -23.19
CA GLN A 136 1.11 -1.11 -22.85
C GLN A 136 1.18 -1.52 -21.36
N CYS A 137 2.37 -1.85 -20.86
CA CYS A 137 2.54 -2.19 -19.45
C CYS A 137 2.26 -1.01 -18.51
N LYS A 138 2.72 0.21 -18.84
CA LYS A 138 2.40 1.43 -18.06
C LYS A 138 0.90 1.68 -17.97
N ASN A 139 0.21 1.61 -19.11
CA ASN A 139 -1.23 1.79 -19.16
C ASN A 139 -1.99 0.72 -18.37
N ARG A 140 -1.50 -0.53 -18.38
CA ARG A 140 -2.07 -1.61 -17.59
C ARG A 140 -1.93 -1.36 -16.09
N VAL A 141 -0.73 -0.99 -15.62
CA VAL A 141 -0.49 -0.65 -14.21
C VAL A 141 -1.39 0.50 -13.75
N ALA A 142 -1.50 1.55 -14.55
CA ALA A 142 -2.36 2.70 -14.25
C ALA A 142 -3.85 2.30 -14.19
N ALA A 143 -4.32 1.39 -15.06
CA ALA A 143 -5.67 0.84 -14.97
C ALA A 143 -5.88 -0.01 -13.70
N LEU A 144 -4.91 -0.83 -13.30
CA LEU A 144 -4.96 -1.64 -12.07
C LEU A 144 -5.03 -0.76 -10.81
N HIS A 145 -4.33 0.36 -10.80
CA HIS A 145 -4.38 1.35 -9.71
C HIS A 145 -5.57 2.31 -9.78
N SER A 146 -6.49 2.13 -10.74
CA SER A 146 -7.62 3.03 -10.97
C SER A 146 -7.22 4.49 -11.25
N GLU A 147 -5.98 4.73 -11.71
CA GLU A 147 -5.49 6.03 -12.18
C GLU A 147 -6.11 6.39 -13.54
N ILE A 148 -6.48 5.36 -14.31
CA ILE A 148 -7.24 5.49 -15.55
C ILE A 148 -8.65 4.97 -15.26
N GLY A 149 -9.68 5.78 -15.52
CA GLY A 149 -11.08 5.45 -15.25
C GLY A 149 -11.67 4.33 -16.12
N SER A 150 -10.84 3.56 -16.84
CA SER A 150 -11.28 2.55 -17.79
C SER A 150 -10.32 1.37 -17.84
N GLU A 151 -10.85 0.17 -18.04
CA GLU A 151 -10.07 -1.04 -18.17
C GLU A 151 -9.16 -1.02 -19.41
N ASN A 152 -7.89 -1.39 -19.22
CA ASN A 152 -6.87 -1.42 -20.28
C ASN A 152 -5.94 -2.61 -20.08
N ARG A 153 -6.36 -3.78 -20.58
CA ARG A 153 -5.58 -5.03 -20.46
C ARG A 153 -4.47 -5.12 -21.50
N LEU A 154 -3.73 -6.24 -21.51
CA LEU A 154 -2.66 -6.50 -22.46
C LEU A 154 -3.21 -7.15 -23.74
N TYR A 155 -2.90 -6.55 -24.90
CA TYR A 155 -3.38 -6.99 -26.22
C TYR A 155 -2.23 -7.06 -27.22
N CYS A 156 -2.17 -8.13 -28.02
CA CYS A 156 -1.12 -8.32 -29.01
C CYS A 156 -1.24 -7.41 -30.24
N SER A 157 -2.44 -6.87 -30.51
CA SER A 157 -2.68 -5.97 -31.65
C SER A 157 -3.76 -4.93 -31.32
N THR A 158 -3.80 -3.85 -32.11
CA THR A 158 -4.87 -2.84 -32.03
C THR A 158 -6.24 -3.45 -32.32
N GLU A 159 -6.31 -4.39 -33.26
CA GLU A 159 -7.54 -5.12 -33.57
C GLU A 159 -8.06 -5.90 -32.36
N CYS A 160 -7.23 -6.75 -31.74
CA CYS A 160 -7.60 -7.48 -30.52
C CYS A 160 -8.03 -6.54 -29.39
N LYS A 161 -7.40 -5.37 -29.30
CA LYS A 161 -7.73 -4.34 -28.31
C LYS A 161 -9.10 -3.73 -28.55
N LEU A 162 -9.43 -3.38 -29.79
CA LEU A 162 -10.71 -2.78 -30.16
C LEU A 162 -11.87 -3.79 -30.14
N SER A 163 -11.62 -5.04 -30.53
CA SER A 163 -12.62 -6.12 -30.50
C SER A 163 -12.90 -6.66 -29.10
N CYS A 164 -12.07 -6.30 -28.11
CA CYS A 164 -12.21 -6.82 -26.76
C CYS A 164 -13.41 -6.20 -26.03
N PRO A 165 -14.39 -6.99 -25.54
CA PRO A 165 -15.59 -6.46 -24.90
C PRO A 165 -15.31 -5.75 -23.57
N VAL A 166 -14.16 -6.01 -22.94
CA VAL A 166 -13.75 -5.34 -21.69
C VAL A 166 -12.91 -4.07 -21.91
N TYR A 167 -12.41 -3.81 -23.12
CA TYR A 167 -11.56 -2.64 -23.36
C TYR A 167 -12.36 -1.34 -23.17
N LYS A 168 -11.76 -0.37 -22.46
CA LYS A 168 -12.36 0.93 -22.09
C LYS A 168 -13.65 0.83 -21.26
N LYS A 169 -14.02 -0.35 -20.74
CA LYS A 169 -15.14 -0.44 -19.81
C LYS A 169 -14.78 0.29 -18.52
N ILE A 170 -15.64 1.22 -18.13
CA ILE A 170 -15.52 1.93 -16.86
C ILE A 170 -15.90 0.93 -15.77
N LYS A 171 -15.13 0.87 -14.68
CA LYS A 171 -15.38 -0.01 -13.53
C LYS A 171 -16.82 0.10 -13.00
N HIS A 172 -17.40 1.28 -13.17
CA HIS A 172 -18.79 1.55 -12.88
C HIS A 172 -19.43 2.29 -14.06
N PRO A 173 -20.66 1.93 -14.48
CA PRO A 173 -21.33 2.63 -15.58
C PRO A 173 -21.45 4.13 -15.29
N ASN A 174 -21.49 4.94 -16.35
CA ASN A 174 -21.66 6.39 -16.23
C ASN A 174 -22.98 6.65 -15.46
N ARG A 175 -22.94 7.43 -14.38
CA ARG A 175 -24.02 7.63 -13.37
C ARG A 175 -24.18 6.56 -12.29
N TYR A 176 -23.28 5.58 -12.18
CA TYR A 176 -23.21 4.74 -10.98
C TYR A 176 -22.84 5.61 -9.77
N LYS A 177 -23.85 5.95 -8.99
CA LYS A 177 -23.66 6.52 -7.67
C LYS A 177 -23.36 5.35 -6.75
N LYS A 178 -22.13 5.27 -6.23
CA LYS A 178 -21.85 4.39 -5.09
C LYS A 178 -22.92 4.68 -4.05
N ALA A 179 -23.68 3.67 -3.65
CA ALA A 179 -24.77 3.84 -2.69
C ALA A 179 -24.22 4.63 -1.49
N SER A 180 -24.77 5.82 -1.27
CA SER A 180 -24.32 6.71 -0.19
C SER A 180 -24.84 6.24 1.15
N SER A 181 -25.96 5.50 1.16
CA SER A 181 -26.45 4.83 2.34
C SER A 181 -25.71 3.52 2.54
N ARG A 182 -25.30 3.27 3.79
CA ARG A 182 -25.00 1.91 4.30
C ARG A 182 -26.23 1.01 4.29
N GLU A 183 -27.32 1.38 3.61
CA GLU A 183 -28.50 0.56 3.59
C GLU A 183 -28.17 -0.76 2.92
N THR A 184 -28.48 -1.80 3.68
CA THR A 184 -28.58 -3.20 3.29
C THR A 184 -29.07 -3.35 1.86
N ASN A 185 -28.48 -4.29 1.14
CA ASN A 185 -28.97 -4.85 -0.12
C ASN A 185 -30.51 -4.76 -0.20
N PRO A 186 -31.11 -4.14 -1.24
CA PRO A 186 -32.56 -3.95 -1.34
C PRO A 186 -33.35 -5.25 -1.16
N ILE A 187 -32.79 -6.38 -1.62
CA ILE A 187 -33.40 -7.71 -1.48
C ILE A 187 -33.42 -8.13 -0.01
N LEU A 188 -32.31 -7.97 0.71
CA LEU A 188 -32.22 -8.27 2.14
C LEU A 188 -33.24 -7.46 2.95
N ARG A 189 -33.34 -6.16 2.64
CA ARG A 189 -34.32 -5.27 3.29
C ARG A 189 -35.74 -5.78 3.12
N GLN A 190 -36.11 -6.18 1.89
CA GLN A 190 -37.43 -6.70 1.58
C GLN A 190 -37.70 -8.01 2.35
N LEU A 191 -36.75 -8.96 2.36
CA LEU A 191 -36.88 -10.23 3.07
C LEU A 191 -37.10 -10.03 4.57
N VAL A 192 -36.32 -9.13 5.20
CA VAL A 192 -36.46 -8.82 6.62
C VAL A 192 -37.80 -8.17 6.92
N PHE A 193 -38.28 -7.27 6.04
CA PHE A 193 -39.58 -6.64 6.21
C PHE A 193 -40.74 -7.63 6.06
N GLU A 194 -40.68 -8.55 5.09
CA GLU A 194 -41.69 -9.59 4.91
C GLU A 194 -41.73 -10.57 6.09
N ARG A 195 -40.54 -11.03 6.55
CA ARG A 195 -40.41 -11.88 7.74
C ARG A 195 -41.01 -11.22 8.97
N ASP A 196 -40.69 -9.95 9.18
CA ASP A 196 -41.13 -9.16 10.33
C ASP A 196 -42.53 -8.54 10.12
N LYS A 197 -43.23 -8.96 9.06
CA LYS A 197 -44.59 -8.51 8.70
C LYS A 197 -44.77 -7.00 8.65
N TRP A 198 -43.72 -6.28 8.26
CA TRP A 198 -43.69 -4.81 8.22
C TRP A 198 -43.99 -4.17 9.60
N ILE A 199 -43.57 -4.83 10.68
CA ILE A 199 -43.74 -4.36 12.06
C ILE A 199 -42.36 -4.11 12.66
N CYS A 200 -42.20 -2.96 13.32
CA CYS A 200 -41.00 -2.67 14.09
C CYS A 200 -40.86 -3.68 15.24
N GLN A 201 -39.80 -4.49 15.22
CA GLN A 201 -39.57 -5.53 16.22
C GLN A 201 -39.20 -5.00 17.61
N LYS A 202 -38.94 -3.69 17.74
CA LYS A 202 -38.61 -3.06 19.03
C LYS A 202 -39.80 -2.40 19.73
N CYS A 203 -40.69 -1.74 18.98
CA CYS A 203 -41.81 -0.99 19.55
C CYS A 203 -43.19 -1.35 18.98
N GLY A 204 -43.27 -2.26 18.02
CA GLY A 204 -44.52 -2.70 17.40
C GLY A 204 -45.12 -1.72 16.39
N SER A 205 -44.49 -0.56 16.11
CA SER A 205 -45.06 0.40 15.15
C SER A 205 -45.13 -0.16 13.72
N THR A 206 -46.25 0.07 13.06
CA THR A 206 -46.54 -0.36 11.67
C THR A 206 -47.52 0.62 11.01
N GLY A 207 -47.80 0.44 9.71
CA GLY A 207 -48.80 1.19 8.97
C GLY A 207 -48.27 2.39 8.17
N ILE A 208 -49.22 3.10 7.53
CA ILE A 208 -48.96 4.25 6.66
C ILE A 208 -48.31 5.37 7.47
N GLY A 209 -47.17 5.89 6.97
CA GLY A 209 -46.41 6.96 7.62
C GLY A 209 -45.27 6.49 8.53
N VAL A 210 -45.17 5.19 8.85
CA VAL A 210 -44.02 4.64 9.59
C VAL A 210 -42.89 4.30 8.62
N THR A 211 -41.76 5.02 8.72
CA THR A 211 -40.55 4.65 7.97
C THR A 211 -39.80 3.53 8.70
N LEU A 212 -39.79 2.34 8.11
CA LEU A 212 -39.05 1.16 8.58
C LEU A 212 -37.66 1.10 7.95
N HIS A 213 -36.69 0.60 8.70
CA HIS A 213 -35.31 0.35 8.30
C HIS A 213 -34.90 -1.08 8.68
N CYS A 214 -34.03 -1.68 7.86
CA CYS A 214 -33.38 -2.94 8.18
C CYS A 214 -32.09 -2.64 8.95
N HIS A 215 -32.01 -3.13 10.18
CA HIS A 215 -30.86 -2.93 11.06
C HIS A 215 -30.13 -4.25 11.27
N HIS A 216 -28.81 -4.28 11.10
CA HIS A 216 -28.01 -5.45 11.44
C HIS A 216 -27.86 -5.56 12.96
N ILE A 217 -28.22 -6.71 13.53
CA ILE A 217 -28.04 -7.03 14.95
C ILE A 217 -26.55 -7.11 15.28
N LEU A 218 -25.74 -7.66 14.36
CA LEU A 218 -24.28 -7.71 14.45
C LEU A 218 -23.64 -6.78 13.42
N PRO A 219 -22.52 -6.11 13.74
CA PRO A 219 -21.82 -5.28 12.77
C PRO A 219 -21.44 -6.08 11.52
N ALA A 220 -21.87 -5.64 10.33
CA ALA A 220 -21.46 -6.26 9.06
C ALA A 220 -19.94 -6.31 8.87
N THR A 221 -19.19 -5.47 9.59
CA THR A 221 -17.72 -5.49 9.63
C THR A 221 -17.16 -6.63 10.47
N GLN A 222 -17.83 -7.03 11.55
CA GLN A 222 -17.42 -8.15 12.40
C GLN A 222 -17.87 -9.49 11.82
N ASN A 223 -18.96 -9.49 11.04
CA ASN A 223 -19.47 -10.69 10.37
C ASN A 223 -19.80 -10.42 8.89
N PRO A 224 -18.78 -10.22 8.03
CA PRO A 224 -19.00 -9.92 6.62
C PRO A 224 -19.61 -11.08 5.84
N MET A 225 -19.37 -12.33 6.27
CA MET A 225 -19.94 -13.52 5.62
C MET A 225 -21.46 -13.56 5.79
N ASN A 226 -21.96 -13.18 6.97
CA ASN A 226 -23.39 -13.20 7.27
C ASN A 226 -24.05 -11.83 7.09
N ALA A 227 -23.35 -10.81 6.60
CA ALA A 227 -23.89 -9.46 6.45
C ALA A 227 -25.12 -9.38 5.52
N ASN A 228 -25.35 -10.41 4.70
CA ASN A 228 -26.53 -10.55 3.83
C ASN A 228 -27.54 -11.60 4.32
N ASP A 229 -27.37 -12.12 5.53
CA ASP A 229 -28.30 -13.07 6.14
C ASP A 229 -29.47 -12.31 6.79
N PRO A 230 -30.74 -12.60 6.45
CA PRO A 230 -31.88 -11.96 7.08
C PRO A 230 -31.92 -12.20 8.60
N ASP A 231 -31.40 -13.32 9.10
CA ASP A 231 -31.48 -13.70 10.51
C ASP A 231 -30.56 -12.85 11.41
N VAL A 232 -29.53 -12.23 10.84
CA VAL A 232 -28.70 -11.25 11.56
C VAL A 232 -29.22 -9.82 11.43
N CYS A 233 -30.43 -9.64 10.88
CA CYS A 233 -31.08 -8.36 10.67
C CYS A 233 -32.44 -8.29 11.36
N MET A 234 -32.90 -7.07 11.65
CA MET A 234 -34.22 -6.81 12.21
C MET A 234 -34.88 -5.58 11.60
N CYS A 235 -36.20 -5.63 11.46
CA CYS A 235 -37.04 -4.50 11.04
C CYS A 235 -37.29 -3.54 12.22
N VAL A 236 -36.89 -2.28 12.08
CA VAL A 236 -37.08 -1.25 13.11
C VAL A 236 -37.53 0.07 12.51
N CYS A 237 -38.39 0.81 13.21
CA CYS A 237 -38.78 2.15 12.78
C CYS A 237 -37.64 3.16 12.95
N LYS A 238 -37.72 4.30 12.25
CA LYS A 238 -36.69 5.34 12.25
C LYS A 238 -36.26 5.83 13.65
N SER A 239 -37.17 5.95 14.61
CA SER A 239 -36.83 6.34 15.99
C SER A 239 -36.06 5.22 16.70
N CYS A 240 -36.59 4.00 16.69
CA CYS A 240 -35.92 2.83 17.26
C CYS A 240 -34.54 2.59 16.66
N HIS A 241 -34.40 2.76 15.35
CA HIS A 241 -33.12 2.64 14.64
C HIS A 241 -32.08 3.63 15.15
N LYS A 242 -32.47 4.90 15.35
CA LYS A 242 -31.60 5.92 15.95
C LYS A 242 -31.23 5.57 17.38
N ASP A 243 -32.16 5.05 18.17
CA ASP A 243 -31.92 4.71 19.57
C ASP A 243 -31.01 3.51 19.73
N ILE A 244 -31.08 2.51 18.83
CA ILE A 244 -30.14 1.38 18.83
C ILE A 244 -28.71 1.88 18.57
N HIS A 245 -28.52 2.81 17.62
CA HIS A 245 -27.20 3.42 17.37
C HIS A 245 -26.70 4.37 18.48
N LYS A 246 -27.46 4.60 19.56
CA LYS A 246 -26.99 5.27 20.77
C LYS A 246 -26.46 4.28 21.82
N GLN A 247 -26.73 2.98 21.66
CA GLN A 247 -26.27 1.95 22.60
C GLN A 247 -24.79 1.60 22.34
N ASN A 248 -24.04 1.33 23.42
CA ASN A 248 -22.63 0.93 23.32
C ASN A 248 -22.49 -0.35 22.49
N GLY A 249 -21.55 -0.38 21.54
CA GLY A 249 -21.28 -1.54 20.69
C GLY A 249 -22.05 -1.55 19.36
N CYS A 250 -23.03 -0.65 19.19
CA CYS A 250 -23.74 -0.42 17.93
C CYS A 250 -23.67 1.05 17.47
N GLY A 251 -22.81 1.87 18.10
CA GLY A 251 -22.63 3.26 17.71
C GLY A 251 -22.13 3.41 16.28
N TYR A 252 -22.50 4.50 15.59
CA TYR A 252 -21.98 4.80 14.24
C TYR A 252 -20.44 4.82 14.18
N ASN A 253 -19.77 5.08 15.30
CA ASN A 253 -18.32 5.05 15.45
C ASN A 253 -17.78 3.66 15.81
N ASP A 254 -18.52 2.86 16.60
CA ASP A 254 -18.16 1.48 16.96
C ASP A 254 -18.27 0.53 15.75
N LEU A 255 -19.15 0.88 14.80
CA LEU A 255 -19.36 0.20 13.51
C LEU A 255 -18.51 0.77 12.36
N LYS A 256 -17.66 1.77 12.61
CA LYS A 256 -16.66 2.19 11.61
C LYS A 256 -15.51 1.20 11.70
N CYS A 257 -15.10 0.68 10.55
CA CYS A 257 -13.86 -0.09 10.43
C CYS A 257 -12.78 0.60 11.24
N TYR A 258 -12.19 -0.09 12.22
CA TYR A 258 -10.83 0.25 12.63
C TYR A 258 -10.03 0.21 11.33
N ARG A 259 -9.66 1.39 10.81
CA ARG A 259 -8.52 1.46 9.92
C ARG A 259 -7.37 1.00 10.80
N GLU A 260 -6.84 -0.19 10.51
CA GLU A 260 -5.59 -0.62 11.11
C GLU A 260 -4.62 0.56 11.10
N ASN A 261 -4.04 0.79 12.26
CA ASN A 261 -3.27 1.97 12.62
C ASN A 261 -2.37 2.48 11.49
N GLY A 262 -2.60 3.74 11.09
CA GLY A 262 -1.54 4.63 10.64
C GLY A 262 -1.09 4.50 9.19
N LYS A 263 -1.75 5.24 8.30
CA LYS A 263 -1.15 6.39 7.60
C LYS A 263 -2.18 7.03 6.66
N ARG A 264 -2.62 8.24 7.00
CA ARG A 264 -3.04 9.20 5.98
C ARG A 264 -1.75 9.67 5.30
N ALA A 265 -1.52 9.27 4.06
CA ALA A 265 -0.65 10.07 3.21
C ALA A 265 -1.42 11.36 2.90
N ASN A 266 -0.93 12.48 3.44
CA ASN A 266 -1.19 13.77 2.82
C ASN A 266 -0.44 13.76 1.49
N GLY A 267 -1.16 13.99 0.38
CA GLY A 267 -0.61 14.02 -0.97
C GLY A 267 -1.47 13.22 -1.94
#